data_AF-A0A967JH62-F1
#
_entry.id   AF-A0A967JH62-F1
#
_cell.length_a   1.000
_cell.length_b   1.000
_cell.length_c   1.000
_cell.angle_alpha   90.00
_cell.angle_beta   90.00
_cell.angle_gamma   90.00
#
_symmetry.space_group_name_H-M   'P 1'
#
loop_
_entity.id
_entity.type
_entity.pdbx_description
1 polymer ?
#
loop_
_entity_poly.entity_id
_entity_poly.type
_entity_poly.pdbx_seq_one_letter_code
_entity_poly.pdbx_strand_id
1 'polypeptide(L)'
;MLTAPLVACGTGDQAGRVYLGSGMTDRVFVLDSRDGAVLDTLTLDPRRGETDEPHGLAVAPDGRHWYATLSHGEPTLWKFESDGDRLVG
;
A
#
# COMPACT_ATOMS: atom_id res chain seq x y z
N MET A 1 13.41 -19.49 -12.24
CA MET A 1 13.18 -19.16 -10.82
C MET A 1 11.84 -18.48 -10.76
N LEU A 2 10.84 -19.09 -10.11
CA LEU A 2 9.52 -18.47 -9.91
C LEU A 2 9.63 -17.62 -8.65
N THR A 3 9.78 -16.31 -8.81
CA THR A 3 9.78 -15.34 -7.71
C THR A 3 8.35 -15.21 -7.21
N ALA A 4 8.10 -15.61 -5.96
CA ALA A 4 6.80 -15.39 -5.33
C ALA A 4 6.60 -13.87 -5.15
N PRO A 5 5.43 -13.29 -5.51
CA PRO A 5 5.15 -11.90 -5.20
C PRO A 5 5.18 -11.73 -3.67
N LEU A 6 5.95 -10.77 -3.17
CA LEU A 6 5.87 -10.38 -1.76
C LEU A 6 4.54 -9.64 -1.58
N VAL A 7 3.59 -10.28 -0.91
CA VAL A 7 2.28 -9.71 -0.59
C VAL A 7 2.33 -9.27 0.87
N ALA A 8 2.24 -7.95 1.11
CA ALA A 8 1.90 -7.40 2.41
C ALA A 8 0.41 -7.06 2.42
N CYS A 9 -0.33 -7.54 3.43
CA CYS A 9 -1.74 -7.21 3.62
C CYS A 9 -1.95 -6.49 4.96
N GLY A 10 -2.62 -5.34 4.92
CA GLY A 10 -3.14 -4.66 6.10
C GLY A 10 -4.60 -5.04 6.33
N THR A 11 -4.99 -5.28 7.59
CA THR A 11 -6.39 -5.57 7.93
C THR A 11 -7.27 -4.34 7.80
N GLY A 12 -8.54 -4.57 7.42
CA GLY A 12 -9.62 -3.61 7.21
C GLY A 12 -9.53 -2.29 7.97
N ASP A 13 -9.62 -1.17 7.26
CA ASP A 13 -9.92 0.11 7.89
C ASP A 13 -11.41 0.20 8.29
N GLN A 14 -11.82 1.33 8.87
CA GLN A 14 -13.21 1.56 9.29
C GLN A 14 -14.21 1.51 8.11
N ALA A 15 -13.74 1.62 6.86
CA ALA A 15 -14.53 1.55 5.65
C ALA A 15 -14.57 0.13 5.03
N GLY A 16 -13.89 -0.85 5.64
CA GLY A 16 -13.85 -2.22 5.13
C GLY A 16 -12.93 -2.38 3.92
N ARG A 17 -11.84 -1.63 3.83
CA ARG A 17 -10.84 -1.73 2.74
C ARG A 17 -9.63 -2.56 3.14
N VAL A 18 -9.12 -3.36 2.20
CA VAL A 18 -7.84 -4.09 2.31
C VAL A 18 -6.82 -3.46 1.37
N TYR A 19 -5.60 -3.23 1.86
CA TYR A 19 -4.49 -2.73 1.06
C TYR A 19 -3.55 -3.87 0.67
N LEU A 20 -3.25 -3.97 -0.62
CA LEU A 20 -2.41 -5.02 -1.20
C LEU A 20 -1.23 -4.39 -1.94
N GLY A 21 -0.01 -4.58 -1.42
CA GLY A 21 1.22 -4.11 -2.06
C GLY A 21 1.64 -5.01 -3.21
N SER A 22 2.06 -4.40 -4.33
CA SER A 22 2.69 -5.08 -5.46
C SER A 22 4.06 -4.47 -5.74
N GLY A 23 5.11 -5.10 -5.20
CA GLY A 23 6.50 -4.68 -5.37
C GLY A 23 6.89 -4.48 -6.83
N MET A 24 6.58 -5.46 -7.69
CA MET A 24 6.98 -5.45 -9.11
C MET A 24 6.31 -4.35 -9.96
N THR A 25 5.28 -3.69 -9.44
CA THR A 25 4.52 -2.67 -10.20
C THR A 25 4.44 -1.32 -9.51
N ASP A 26 5.14 -1.13 -8.38
CA ASP A 26 5.13 0.10 -7.57
C ASP A 26 3.70 0.58 -7.24
N ARG A 27 2.84 -0.37 -6.90
CA ARG A 27 1.42 -0.12 -6.68
C ARG A 27 0.90 -0.69 -5.38
N VAL A 28 -0.11 -0.01 -4.85
CA VAL A 28 -0.99 -0.54 -3.80
C VAL A 28 -2.39 -0.64 -4.38
N PHE A 29 -2.97 -1.85 -4.36
CA PHE A 29 -4.37 -2.07 -4.70
C PHE A 29 -5.23 -1.91 -3.45
N VAL A 30 -6.33 -1.20 -3.57
CA VAL A 30 -7.33 -1.04 -2.53
C VAL A 30 -8.51 -1.93 -2.87
N LEU A 31 -8.82 -2.88 -2.00
CA LEU A 31 -9.84 -3.91 -2.23
C LEU A 31 -10.99 -3.77 -1.24
N ASP A 32 -12.20 -4.12 -1.64
CA ASP A 32 -13.32 -4.34 -0.70
C ASP A 32 -13.04 -5.62 0.10
N SER A 33 -13.08 -5.53 1.42
CA SER A 33 -12.80 -6.66 2.31
C SER A 33 -13.84 -7.78 2.25
N ARG A 34 -15.05 -7.52 1.72
CA ARG A 34 -16.17 -8.47 1.71
C ARG A 34 -16.09 -9.43 0.53
N ASP A 35 -15.73 -8.92 -0.64
CA ASP A 35 -15.73 -9.69 -1.90
C ASP A 35 -14.42 -9.60 -2.69
N GLY A 36 -13.45 -8.79 -2.24
CA GLY A 36 -12.15 -8.63 -2.90
C GLY A 36 -12.20 -7.75 -4.15
N ALA A 37 -13.29 -7.03 -4.43
CA ALA A 37 -13.38 -6.13 -5.56
C ALA A 37 -12.33 -5.02 -5.48
N VAL A 38 -11.64 -4.72 -6.59
CA VAL A 38 -10.70 -3.60 -6.65
C VAL A 38 -11.49 -2.29 -6.63
N LEU A 39 -11.31 -1.53 -5.56
CA LEU A 39 -11.90 -0.21 -5.35
C LEU A 39 -11.02 0.90 -5.94
N ASP A 40 -9.70 0.76 -5.80
CA ASP A 40 -8.73 1.71 -6.33
C ASP A 40 -7.34 1.07 -6.59
N THR A 41 -6.49 1.78 -7.33
CA THR A 41 -5.08 1.44 -7.56
C THR A 41 -4.22 2.68 -7.38
N LEU A 42 -3.50 2.71 -6.26
CA LEU A 42 -2.57 3.77 -5.93
C LEU A 42 -1.24 3.50 -6.62
N THR A 43 -0.76 4.49 -7.37
CA THR A 43 0.62 4.50 -7.87
C THR A 43 1.47 5.19 -6.82
N LEU A 44 2.51 4.51 -6.34
CA LEU A 44 3.46 5.10 -5.41
C LEU A 44 4.34 6.03 -6.25
N ASP A 45 4.34 7.32 -5.92
CA ASP A 45 4.88 8.39 -6.78
C ASP A 45 6.33 8.10 -7.18
N PRO A 46 6.57 7.66 -8.42
CA PRO A 46 7.88 7.20 -8.83
C PRO A 46 8.71 8.44 -9.10
N ARG A 47 9.63 8.75 -8.21
CA ARG A 47 10.75 9.62 -8.57
C ARG A 47 11.32 9.08 -9.88
N ARG A 48 11.43 9.92 -10.91
CA ARG A 48 11.84 9.49 -12.25
C ARG A 48 13.19 8.75 -12.16
N GLY A 49 13.17 7.44 -12.35
CA GLY A 49 14.36 6.59 -12.37
C GLY A 49 14.57 5.70 -11.15
N GLU A 50 13.68 5.72 -10.15
CA GLU A 50 13.71 4.82 -8.98
C GLU A 50 12.43 3.98 -8.90
N THR A 51 12.54 2.80 -8.26
CA THR A 51 11.46 1.80 -8.11
C THR A 51 11.15 1.67 -6.61
N ASP A 52 10.14 2.36 -6.11
CA ASP A 52 9.79 2.32 -4.68
C ASP A 52 8.80 1.17 -4.40
N GLU A 53 9.35 -0.02 -4.19
CA GLU A 53 8.57 -1.23 -3.96
C GLU A 53 7.92 -1.23 -2.55
N PRO A 54 6.59 -1.42 -2.43
CA PRO A 54 5.95 -1.60 -1.13
C PRO A 54 6.30 -2.97 -0.53
N HIS A 55 6.90 -2.97 0.66
CA HIS A 55 7.30 -4.18 1.38
C HIS A 55 6.42 -4.51 2.58
N GLY A 56 5.90 -3.48 3.24
CA GLY A 56 5.15 -3.60 4.48
C GLY A 56 4.00 -2.61 4.45
N LEU A 57 2.81 -3.08 4.79
CA LEU A 57 1.59 -2.28 4.87
C LEU A 57 0.94 -2.50 6.23
N ALA A 58 0.50 -1.43 6.89
CA ALA A 58 -0.23 -1.51 8.15
C ALA A 58 -1.27 -0.41 8.26
N VAL A 59 -2.48 -0.76 8.71
CA VAL A 59 -3.53 0.20 9.05
C VAL A 59 -3.42 0.52 10.55
N ALA A 60 -3.52 1.80 10.91
CA ALA A 60 -3.54 2.23 12.31
C ALA A 60 -4.75 1.62 13.05
N PRO A 61 -4.67 1.36 14.36
CA PRO A 61 -5.79 0.82 15.12
C PRO A 61 -7.05 1.71 15.10
N ASP A 62 -6.87 3.02 14.95
CA ASP A 62 -7.98 3.97 14.82
C ASP A 62 -8.58 4.01 13.39
N GLY A 63 -7.96 3.30 12.45
CA GLY A 63 -8.37 3.20 11.04
C GLY A 63 -8.23 4.49 10.24
N ARG A 64 -7.75 5.59 10.83
CA ARG A 64 -7.67 6.90 10.14
C ARG A 64 -6.47 7.02 9.22
N HIS A 65 -5.45 6.21 9.46
CA HIS A 65 -4.25 6.22 8.63
C HIS A 65 -3.80 4.80 8.31
N TRP A 66 -3.05 4.68 7.22
CA TRP A 66 -2.26 3.50 6.92
C TRP A 66 -0.84 3.89 6.54
N TYR A 67 0.06 2.92 6.60
CA TYR A 67 1.49 3.14 6.44
C TYR A 67 2.05 2.15 5.42
N ALA A 68 3.02 2.62 4.64
CA ALA A 68 3.80 1.79 3.73
C ALA A 68 5.29 1.96 4.00
N THR A 69 6.01 0.85 4.13
CA THR A 69 7.47 0.87 4.01
C THR A 69 7.83 0.58 2.56
N LEU A 70 8.60 1.48 1.96
CA LEU A 70 9.07 1.40 0.58
C LEU A 70 10.57 1.13 0.59
N SER A 71 11.06 0.27 -0.31
CA SER A 71 12.49 0.00 -0.38
C SER A 71 13.00 -0.05 -1.82
N HIS A 72 13.84 0.93 -2.17
CA HIS A 72 15.02 0.85 -3.05
C HIS A 72 15.90 2.09 -2.82
N GLY A 73 17.22 1.95 -2.83
CA GLY A 73 18.15 3.07 -2.62
C GLY A 73 18.16 3.58 -1.18
N GLU A 74 17.14 4.35 -0.80
CA GLU A 74 16.92 4.90 0.55
C GLU A 74 15.53 4.46 1.05
N PRO A 75 15.45 3.57 2.06
CA PRO A 75 14.17 3.08 2.54
C PRO A 75 13.36 4.21 3.19
N THR A 76 12.08 4.30 2.85
CA THR A 76 11.18 5.32 3.40
C THR A 76 9.95 4.70 4.05
N LEU A 77 9.40 5.42 5.01
CA LEU A 77 8.10 5.13 5.62
C LEU A 77 7.14 6.23 5.20
N TRP A 78 6.08 5.86 4.49
CA TRP A 78 5.02 6.77 4.09
C TRP A 78 3.78 6.53 4.94
N LYS A 79 3.09 7.61 5.28
CA LYS A 79 1.84 7.65 6.00
C LYS A 79 0.76 8.24 5.11
N PHE A 80 -0.37 7.57 5.03
CA PHE A 80 -1.52 7.97 4.25
C PHE A 80 -2.71 8.23 5.18
N GLU A 81 -3.54 9.20 4.83
CA GLU A 81 -4.91 9.28 5.33
C GLU A 81 -5.69 8.13 4.70
N SER A 82 -6.41 7.34 5.51
CA SER A 82 -7.26 6.29 4.96
C SER A 82 -8.36 6.90 4.11
N ASP A 83 -9.04 7.94 4.60
CA ASP A 83 -10.07 8.62 3.80
C ASP A 83 -9.44 9.31 2.57
N GLY A 84 -9.76 8.80 1.39
CA GLY A 84 -9.20 9.28 0.12
C GLY A 84 -7.74 8.90 -0.17
N ASP A 85 -7.12 8.03 0.63
CA ASP A 85 -5.82 7.40 0.33
C ASP A 85 -4.68 8.37 0.00
N ARG A 86 -4.66 9.50 0.70
CA ARG A 86 -3.74 10.61 0.41
C ARG A 86 -2.48 10.53 1.27
N LEU A 87 -1.30 10.63 0.64
CA LEU A 87 -0.03 10.78 1.34
C LEU A 87 -0.03 12.04 2.24
N VAL A 88 0.33 11.86 3.52
CA VAL A 88 0.33 12.91 4.56
C VAL A 88 1.65 13.02 5.33
N GLY A 89 2.61 12.13 5.12
CA GLY A 89 3.92 12.20 5.76
C GLY A 89 4.78 10.98 5.50
#